data_AF-A0A3D5ML62-F1
#
_entry.id   AF-A0A3D5ML62-F1
#
_cell.length_a   1.000
_cell.length_b   1.000
_cell.length_c   1.000
_cell.angle_alpha   90.00
_cell.angle_beta   90.00
_cell.angle_gamma   90.00
#
_symmetry.space_group_name_H-M   'P 1'
#
loop_
_entity.id
_entity.type
_entity.pdbx_description
1 polymer ?
#
loop_
_entity_poly.entity_id
_entity_poly.type
_entity_poly.pdbx_seq_one_letter_code
_entity_poly.pdbx_strand_id
1 'polypeptide(L)'
;MEYRETGYLWLGGGASAGLLPGSEGPLYSLPELGRDFDGLENTAVAYREAFLLTAYLVDYSVGWDGLHTLLGEMARGRPFEAALEKVTGLSPKEFESRWLEWLREAEPRYR
;
A
#
# COMPACT_ATOMS: atom_id res chain seq x y z
N MET A 1 -0.06 -20.41 -1.75
CA MET A 1 -1.24 -20.73 -2.59
C MET A 1 -2.47 -20.57 -1.70
N GLU A 2 -2.85 -19.34 -1.34
CA GLU A 2 -3.95 -19.07 -0.38
C GLU A 2 -4.84 -17.90 -0.83
N TYR A 3 -4.89 -17.62 -2.14
CA TYR A 3 -5.83 -16.64 -2.70
C TYR A 3 -7.16 -17.29 -3.13
N ARG A 4 -7.21 -18.64 -3.19
CA ARG A 4 -8.29 -19.35 -3.87
C ARG A 4 -9.39 -19.93 -2.98
N GLU A 5 -9.21 -19.98 -1.67
CA GLU A 5 -10.08 -20.83 -0.85
C GLU A 5 -11.08 -20.08 0.05
N THR A 6 -10.93 -18.78 0.32
CA THR A 6 -11.80 -18.14 1.32
C THR A 6 -12.55 -16.90 0.85
N GLY A 7 -12.04 -16.12 -0.12
CA GLY A 7 -12.70 -14.86 -0.50
C GLY A 7 -12.81 -13.83 0.64
N TYR A 8 -12.11 -14.06 1.76
CA TYR A 8 -12.05 -13.17 2.92
C TYR A 8 -10.60 -12.74 3.15
N LEU A 9 -10.35 -11.43 3.08
CA LEU A 9 -9.22 -10.80 3.78
C LEU A 9 -9.47 -11.02 5.27
N TRP A 10 -8.52 -11.64 5.98
CA TRP A 10 -8.59 -11.81 7.44
C TRP A 10 -8.56 -10.42 8.12
N LEU A 11 -9.72 -9.80 8.27
CA LEU A 11 -9.99 -8.69 9.17
C LEU A 11 -10.32 -9.28 10.55
N GLY A 12 -9.29 -9.72 11.27
CA GLY A 12 -9.36 -10.00 12.70
C GLY A 12 -9.41 -11.48 13.09
N GLY A 13 -8.41 -11.89 13.87
CA GLY A 13 -8.42 -13.15 14.62
C GLY A 13 -7.06 -13.84 14.71
N GLY A 14 -6.04 -13.18 15.28
CA GLY A 14 -4.78 -13.87 15.60
C GLY A 14 -3.47 -13.10 15.46
N ALA A 15 -3.49 -11.76 15.42
CA ALA A 15 -2.36 -10.88 15.77
C ALA A 15 -2.88 -9.44 15.74
N SER A 16 -3.46 -9.02 16.86
CA SER A 16 -3.75 -7.62 17.14
C SER A 16 -2.44 -6.84 17.30
N ALA A 17 -1.75 -6.55 16.20
CA ALA A 17 -0.62 -5.64 16.13
C ALA A 17 -0.31 -5.36 14.66
N GLY A 18 -0.82 -4.27 14.11
CA GLY A 18 -0.37 -3.85 12.76
C GLY A 18 -1.28 -2.92 11.99
N LEU A 19 -2.19 -2.21 12.66
CA LEU A 19 -3.08 -1.30 11.94
C LEU A 19 -3.45 -0.03 12.70
N LEU A 20 -2.61 0.38 13.66
CA LEU A 20 -2.79 1.51 14.61
C LEU A 20 -3.62 1.16 15.87
N PRO A 21 -3.54 1.94 16.97
CA PRO A 21 -2.36 2.32 17.78
C PRO A 21 -1.96 1.18 18.74
N GLY A 22 -0.65 0.97 18.97
CA GLY A 22 -0.12 -0.21 19.68
C GLY A 22 0.35 -1.35 18.76
N SER A 23 0.42 -1.10 17.46
CA SER A 23 1.17 -1.95 16.52
C SER A 23 2.65 -1.71 16.73
N GLU A 24 3.33 -2.58 17.49
CA GLU A 24 4.74 -2.41 17.91
C GLU A 24 5.79 -2.53 16.76
N GLY A 25 5.40 -2.39 15.49
CA GLY A 25 6.28 -2.45 14.33
C GLY A 25 6.22 -1.19 13.45
N PRO A 26 7.34 -0.80 12.80
CA PRO A 26 7.36 0.28 11.81
C PRO A 26 6.51 -0.10 10.58
N LEU A 27 5.80 0.87 10.01
CA LEU A 27 5.18 0.74 8.68
C LEU A 27 6.28 0.68 7.61
N TYR A 28 6.05 -0.04 6.52
CA TYR A 28 6.98 -0.07 5.40
C TYR A 28 6.89 1.23 4.59
N SER A 29 8.06 1.73 4.21
CA SER A 29 8.21 2.86 3.31
C SER A 29 7.86 2.47 1.86
N LEU A 30 7.59 3.46 1.00
CA LEU A 30 7.34 3.20 -0.42
C LEU A 30 8.48 2.43 -1.12
N PRO A 31 9.77 2.69 -0.85
CA PRO A 31 10.86 1.88 -1.40
C PRO A 31 10.82 0.41 -0.95
N GLU A 32 10.49 0.16 0.32
CA GLU A 32 10.37 -1.21 0.86
C GLU A 32 9.23 -1.96 0.17
N LEU A 33 8.08 -1.31 -0.02
CA LEU A 33 6.94 -1.90 -0.71
C LEU A 33 7.14 -2.05 -2.23
N GLY A 34 7.98 -1.18 -2.84
CA GLY A 34 8.17 -1.11 -4.29
C GLY A 34 9.35 -1.91 -4.84
N ARG A 35 10.44 -2.06 -4.09
CA ARG A 35 11.68 -2.73 -4.54
C ARG A 35 12.04 -3.96 -3.71
N ASP A 36 11.86 -3.89 -2.40
CA ASP A 36 12.38 -4.89 -1.47
C ASP A 36 11.27 -5.79 -0.89
N PHE A 37 10.10 -5.84 -1.54
CA PHE A 37 8.91 -6.53 -1.06
C PHE A 37 9.15 -8.01 -0.73
N ASP A 38 9.93 -8.71 -1.56
CA ASP A 38 10.27 -10.14 -1.36
C ASP A 38 11.23 -10.37 -0.18
N GLY A 39 11.89 -9.31 0.31
CA GLY A 39 12.83 -9.33 1.44
C GLY A 39 12.21 -8.93 2.78
N LEU A 40 10.92 -8.58 2.82
CA LEU A 40 10.27 -8.09 4.03
C LEU A 40 9.93 -9.24 4.99
N GLU A 41 10.42 -9.11 6.24
CA GLU A 41 10.27 -10.13 7.29
C GLU A 41 8.79 -10.45 7.61
N ASN A 42 7.93 -9.43 7.62
CA ASN A 42 6.50 -9.60 7.88
C ASN A 42 5.69 -9.44 6.60
N THR A 43 5.71 -10.50 5.79
CA THR A 43 5.03 -10.54 4.49
C THR A 43 3.53 -10.27 4.61
N ALA A 44 2.88 -10.69 5.71
CA ALA A 44 1.45 -10.44 5.93
C ALA A 44 1.14 -8.94 6.09
N VAL A 45 1.98 -8.20 6.80
CA VAL A 45 1.87 -6.75 6.93
C VAL A 45 2.18 -6.07 5.60
N ALA A 46 3.23 -6.52 4.88
CA ALA A 46 3.57 -5.98 3.56
C ALA A 46 2.40 -6.09 2.56
N TYR A 47 1.75 -7.27 2.48
CA TYR A 47 0.57 -7.45 1.61
C TYR A 47 -0.59 -6.54 2.02
N ARG A 48 -0.80 -6.34 3.32
CA ARG A 48 -1.84 -5.45 3.83
C ARG A 48 -1.57 -3.99 3.47
N GLU A 49 -0.34 -3.53 3.66
CA GLU A 49 0.06 -2.16 3.35
C GLU A 49 0.02 -1.90 1.84
N ALA A 50 0.45 -2.86 1.01
CA ALA A 50 0.31 -2.78 -0.45
C ALA A 50 -1.17 -2.69 -0.89
N PHE A 51 -2.06 -3.45 -0.24
CA PHE A 51 -3.50 -3.33 -0.48
C PHE A 51 -4.02 -1.93 -0.12
N LEU A 52 -3.66 -1.40 1.04
CA LEU A 52 -4.11 -0.08 1.50
C LEU A 52 -3.54 1.06 0.66
N LEU A 53 -2.29 0.93 0.20
CA LEU A 53 -1.67 1.84 -0.75
C LEU A 53 -2.44 1.85 -2.08
N THR A 54 -2.83 0.67 -2.57
CA THR A 54 -3.64 0.55 -3.78
C THR A 54 -5.04 1.15 -3.60
N ALA A 55 -5.69 0.91 -2.45
CA ALA A 55 -6.98 1.51 -2.12
C ALA A 55 -6.88 3.03 -2.07
N TYR A 56 -5.83 3.58 -1.43
CA TYR A 56 -5.58 5.02 -1.40
C TYR A 56 -5.37 5.60 -2.81
N LEU A 57 -4.58 4.91 -3.65
CA LEU A 57 -4.35 5.31 -5.04
C LEU A 57 -5.66 5.41 -5.83
N VAL A 58 -6.55 4.43 -5.69
CA VAL A 58 -7.80 4.35 -6.45
C VAL A 58 -8.86 5.28 -5.87
N ASP A 59 -9.10 5.22 -4.57
CA ASP A 59 -10.26 5.88 -3.96
C ASP A 59 -10.01 7.36 -3.66
N TYR A 60 -8.76 7.76 -3.44
CA TYR A 60 -8.42 9.09 -2.89
C TYR A 60 -7.36 9.86 -3.68
N SER A 61 -6.69 9.26 -4.67
CA SER A 61 -5.61 9.91 -5.41
C SER A 61 -5.88 10.00 -6.91
N VAL A 62 -5.58 8.95 -7.67
CA VAL A 62 -5.48 8.99 -9.14
C VAL A 62 -6.56 8.17 -9.85
N GLY A 63 -7.39 7.44 -9.10
CA GLY A 63 -8.46 6.60 -9.67
C GLY A 63 -7.93 5.37 -10.39
N TRP A 64 -8.86 4.60 -10.96
CA TRP A 64 -8.55 3.40 -11.75
C TRP A 64 -7.70 3.70 -12.99
N ASP A 65 -7.98 4.80 -13.70
CA ASP A 65 -7.22 5.20 -14.89
C ASP A 65 -5.77 5.57 -14.53
N GLY A 66 -5.58 6.25 -13.39
CA GLY A 66 -4.26 6.55 -12.85
C GLY A 66 -3.51 5.30 -12.44
N LEU A 67 -4.17 4.36 -11.75
CA LEU A 67 -3.57 3.06 -11.42
C LEU A 67 -3.15 2.29 -12.68
N HIS A 68 -4.00 2.26 -13.71
CA HIS A 68 -3.67 1.62 -14.98
C HIS A 68 -2.45 2.27 -15.65
N THR A 69 -2.37 3.60 -15.60
CA THR A 69 -1.22 4.36 -16.11
C THR A 69 0.06 4.04 -15.33
N LEU A 70 -0.04 3.96 -13.99
CA LEU A 70 1.07 3.62 -13.11
C LEU A 70 1.62 2.22 -13.42
N LEU A 71 0.75 1.22 -13.53
CA LEU A 71 1.12 -0.14 -13.91
C LEU A 71 1.74 -0.19 -15.31
N GLY A 72 1.22 0.59 -16.26
CA GLY A 72 1.77 0.71 -17.60
C GLY A 72 3.19 1.31 -17.62
N GLU A 73 3.49 2.26 -16.75
CA GLU A 73 4.84 2.80 -16.59
C GLU A 73 5.79 1.77 -15.96
N MET A 74 5.33 1.04 -14.93
CA MET A 74 6.11 -0.03 -14.32
C MET A 74 6.43 -1.15 -15.32
N ALA A 75 5.46 -1.54 -16.16
CA ALA A 75 5.67 -2.53 -17.22
C ALA A 75 6.72 -2.11 -18.25
N ARG A 76 7.00 -0.80 -18.38
CA ARG A 76 8.09 -0.26 -19.22
C ARG A 76 9.45 -0.23 -18.52
N GLY A 77 9.55 -0.82 -17.33
CA GLY A 77 10.77 -0.85 -16.53
C GLY A 77 11.03 0.42 -15.72
N ARG A 78 10.03 1.32 -15.60
CA ARG A 78 10.15 2.48 -14.70
C ARG A 78 10.00 2.01 -13.24
N PRO A 79 10.89 2.43 -12.32
CA PRO A 79 10.72 2.15 -10.89
C PRO A 79 9.38 2.68 -10.37
N PHE A 80 8.82 2.00 -9.37
CA PHE A 80 7.51 2.33 -8.80
C PHE A 80 7.41 3.81 -8.39
N GLU A 81 8.39 4.33 -7.68
CA GLU A 81 8.42 5.71 -7.18
C GLU A 81 8.43 6.73 -8.32
N ALA A 82 9.18 6.44 -9.38
CA ALA A 82 9.23 7.29 -10.56
C ALA A 82 7.94 7.23 -11.40
N ALA A 83 7.26 6.08 -11.41
CA ALA A 83 5.94 5.94 -12.03
C ALA A 83 4.86 6.67 -11.21
N LEU A 84 4.93 6.54 -9.89
CA LEU A 84 4.06 7.20 -8.93
C LEU A 84 4.15 8.72 -9.05
N GLU A 85 5.36 9.27 -9.04
CA GLU A 85 5.58 10.72 -9.20
C GLU A 85 5.06 11.21 -10.56
N LYS A 86 5.29 10.45 -11.63
CA LYS A 86 4.78 10.80 -12.96
C LYS A 86 3.25 10.85 -13.04
N VAL A 87 2.55 9.93 -12.37
CA VAL A 87 1.08 9.83 -12.43
C VAL A 87 0.40 10.78 -11.46
N THR A 88 0.97 10.94 -10.26
CA THR A 88 0.38 11.75 -9.17
C THR A 88 0.82 13.22 -9.23
N GLY A 89 1.97 13.51 -9.85
CA GLY A 89 2.62 14.82 -9.79
C GLY A 89 3.25 15.15 -8.43
N LEU A 90 3.27 14.20 -7.49
CA LEU A 90 3.82 14.35 -6.15
C LEU A 90 5.18 13.66 -6.06
N SER A 91 6.14 14.28 -5.37
CA SER A 91 7.38 13.55 -5.06
C SER A 91 7.04 12.32 -4.21
N PRO A 92 7.85 11.23 -4.27
CA PRO A 92 7.58 10.02 -3.50
C PRO A 92 7.37 10.28 -2.00
N LYS A 93 8.16 11.21 -1.44
CA LYS A 93 8.06 11.61 -0.03
C LYS A 93 6.76 12.35 0.30
N GLU A 94 6.30 13.24 -0.59
CA GLU A 94 5.02 13.94 -0.40
C GLU A 94 3.84 12.99 -0.51
N PHE A 95 3.89 12.06 -1.47
CA PHE A 95 2.86 11.03 -1.60
C PHE A 95 2.81 10.15 -0.34
N GLU A 96 3.95 9.64 0.11
CA GLU A 96 4.07 8.81 1.31
C GLU A 96 3.49 9.51 2.53
N SER A 97 3.84 10.79 2.74
CA SER A 97 3.29 11.58 3.85
C SER A 97 1.76 11.65 3.82
N ARG A 98 1.16 11.88 2.65
CA ARG A 98 -0.30 11.99 2.51
C ARG A 98 -1.01 10.65 2.68
N TRP A 99 -0.40 9.58 2.17
CA TRP A 99 -0.91 8.22 2.37
C TRP A 99 -0.87 7.81 3.85
N LEU A 100 0.23 8.09 4.54
CA LEU A 100 0.37 7.83 5.98
C LEU A 100 -0.58 8.68 6.83
N GLU A 101 -0.86 9.92 6.42
CA GLU A 101 -1.89 10.77 7.04
C GLU A 101 -3.28 10.17 6.84
N TRP A 102 -3.63 9.79 5.61
CA TRP A 102 -4.89 9.11 5.32
C TRP A 102 -5.05 7.80 6.11
N LEU A 103 -4.00 6.99 6.23
CA LEU A 103 -4.02 5.76 7.02
C LEU A 103 -4.37 6.01 8.49
N ARG A 104 -3.87 7.11 9.07
CA ARG A 104 -4.19 7.51 10.45
C ARG A 104 -5.65 7.92 10.62
N GLU A 105 -6.28 8.41 9.55
CA GLU A 105 -7.65 8.94 9.57
C GLU A 105 -8.72 7.94 9.07
N ALA A 106 -8.35 6.95 8.26
CA ALA A 106 -9.26 6.03 7.56
C ALA A 106 -9.99 4.99 8.45
N GLU A 107 -10.09 5.26 9.76
CA GLU A 107 -10.37 4.30 10.83
C GLU A 107 -11.75 3.59 10.84
N PRO A 108 -12.85 4.06 10.18
CA PRO A 108 -14.12 3.30 10.21
C PRO A 108 -14.35 2.30 9.05
N ARG A 109 -13.72 2.48 7.88
CA ARG A 109 -14.11 1.74 6.65
C ARG A 109 -13.28 0.50 6.36
N TYR A 110 -12.06 0.43 6.91
CA TYR A 110 -11.08 -0.63 6.64
C TYR A 110 -10.62 -1.37 7.91
N ARG A 111 -11.34 -1.20 9.04
CA ARG A 111 -11.22 -2.03 10.26
C ARG A 111 -11.98 -3.34 10.14
#